data_AF-P18779-F1
#
_entry.id   AF-P18779-F1
#
_cell.length_a   1.000
_cell.length_b   1.000
_cell.length_c   1.000
_cell.angle_alpha   90.00
_cell.angle_beta   90.00
_cell.angle_gamma   90.00
#
_symmetry.space_group_name_H-M   'P 1'
#
loop_
_entity.id
_entity.type
_entity.pdbx_description
1 polymer ?
#
loop_
_entity_poly.entity_id
_entity_poly.type
_entity_poly.pdbx_seq_one_letter_code
_entity_poly.pdbx_strand_id
1 'polypeptide(L)'
;MRMSFFDKVKGALTSGREELTRQVGRYKNKKFMQGTVAVCARIAVASDGVSSEEKQKMIGFLRSSEELKVFDTAEVIEFFNKLVTSFDFDLEIGKGETMKYILALKDQPEAAQLALRVGICR
;
A
#
# COMPACT_ATOMS: atom_id res chain seq x y z
N MET A 1 -6.88 30.76 22.65
CA MET A 1 -6.89 29.88 21.47
C MET A 1 -6.51 28.47 21.93
N ARG A 2 -7.46 27.71 22.48
CA ARG A 2 -7.20 26.36 22.97
C ARG A 2 -7.24 25.45 21.74
N MET A 3 -6.09 25.06 21.20
CA MET A 3 -6.06 24.07 20.11
C MET A 3 -6.88 22.87 20.57
N SER A 4 -8.02 22.63 19.91
CA SER A 4 -8.95 21.61 20.35
C SER A 4 -8.25 20.26 20.28
N PHE A 5 -8.62 19.34 21.16
CA PHE A 5 -8.09 17.97 21.11
C PHE A 5 -8.26 17.35 19.70
N PHE A 6 -9.38 17.67 19.04
CA PHE A 6 -9.65 17.28 17.66
C PHE A 6 -8.66 17.89 16.66
N ASP A 7 -8.23 19.14 16.86
CA ASP A 7 -7.22 19.77 16.01
C ASP A 7 -5.84 19.16 16.24
N LYS A 8 -5.50 18.77 17.48
CA LYS A 8 -4.26 18.04 17.76
C LYS A 8 -4.23 16.66 17.11
N VAL A 9 -5.34 15.92 17.18
CA VAL A 9 -5.45 14.60 16.52
C VAL A 9 -5.39 14.75 15.01
N LYS A 10 -6.13 15.69 14.42
CA LYS A 10 -6.05 15.99 12.98
C LYS A 10 -4.65 16.42 12.56
N GLY A 11 -4.04 17.33 13.31
CA GLY A 11 -2.67 17.81 13.06
C GLY A 11 -1.66 16.67 13.10
N ALA A 12 -1.73 15.78 14.11
CA ALA A 12 -0.86 14.62 14.20
C ALA A 12 -1.04 13.63 13.05
N LEU A 13 -2.29 13.39 12.61
CA LEU A 13 -2.58 12.54 11.45
C LEU A 13 -2.03 13.13 10.15
N THR A 14 -2.21 14.44 9.93
CA THR A 14 -1.70 15.13 8.73
C THR A 14 -0.18 15.15 8.71
N SER A 15 0.47 15.54 9.82
CA SER A 15 1.94 15.53 9.91
C SER A 15 2.52 14.12 9.74
N GLY A 16 1.82 13.08 10.25
CA GLY A 16 2.19 11.69 10.03
C GLY A 16 2.16 11.29 8.56
N ARG A 17 1.10 11.67 7.82
CA ARG A 17 0.99 11.39 6.37
C ARG A 17 2.04 12.11 5.54
N GLU A 18 2.31 13.39 5.81
CA GLU A 18 3.36 14.12 5.10
C GLU A 18 4.75 13.50 5.31
N GLU A 19 5.02 13.01 6.52
CA GLU A 19 6.26 12.30 6.82
C GLU A 19 6.32 10.94 6.12
N LEU A 20 5.21 10.20 6.05
CA LEU A 20 5.13 8.95 5.27
C LEU A 20 5.45 9.21 3.79
N THR A 21 4.82 10.21 3.16
CA THR A 21 5.08 10.55 1.76
C THR A 21 6.55 10.94 1.54
N ARG A 22 7.16 11.70 2.47
CA ARG A 22 8.58 12.02 2.42
C ARG A 22 9.47 10.79 2.53
N GLN A 23 9.15 9.87 3.44
CA GLN A 23 9.89 8.62 3.60
C GLN A 23 9.73 7.72 2.36
N VAL A 24 8.54 7.64 1.77
CA VAL A 24 8.30 6.85 0.56
C VAL A 24 9.09 7.41 -0.61
N GLY A 25 9.19 8.75 -0.70
CA GLY A 25 10.04 9.42 -1.68
C GLY A 25 11.52 9.01 -1.61
N ARG A 26 12.04 8.62 -0.43
CA ARG A 26 13.41 8.08 -0.30
C ARG A 26 13.56 6.69 -0.92
N TYR A 27 12.46 5.93 -0.95
CA TYR A 27 12.41 4.56 -1.45
C TYR A 27 11.75 4.48 -2.83
N LYS A 28 12.05 5.43 -3.74
CA LYS A 28 11.55 5.44 -5.12
C LYS A 28 12.22 4.37 -5.99
N ASN A 29 12.00 3.10 -5.65
CA ASN A 29 12.48 1.95 -6.41
C ASN A 29 11.34 0.95 -6.67
N LYS A 30 11.48 0.17 -7.76
CA LYS A 30 10.47 -0.80 -8.18
C LYS A 30 10.18 -1.87 -7.11
N LYS A 31 11.20 -2.25 -6.35
CA LYS A 31 11.10 -3.24 -5.28
C LYS A 31 10.16 -2.78 -4.16
N PHE A 32 10.28 -1.52 -3.73
CA PHE A 32 9.42 -0.91 -2.72
C PHE A 32 7.99 -0.73 -3.22
N MET A 33 7.82 -0.27 -4.46
CA MET A 33 6.49 -0.15 -5.08
C MET A 33 5.79 -1.52 -5.13
N GLN A 34 6.46 -2.54 -5.66
CA GLN A 34 5.91 -3.89 -5.75
C GLN A 34 5.60 -4.48 -4.37
N GLY A 35 6.50 -4.32 -3.40
CA GLY A 35 6.27 -4.79 -2.04
C GLY A 35 5.09 -4.09 -1.36
N THR A 36 4.96 -2.76 -1.53
CA THR A 36 3.84 -1.99 -0.97
C THR A 36 2.51 -2.39 -1.58
N VAL A 37 2.44 -2.50 -2.91
CA VAL A 37 1.21 -2.96 -3.59
C VAL A 37 0.88 -4.40 -3.22
N ALA A 38 1.88 -5.26 -3.00
CA ALA A 38 1.67 -6.63 -2.53
C ALA A 38 1.11 -6.70 -1.11
N VAL A 39 1.60 -5.85 -0.19
CA VAL A 39 0.99 -5.70 1.14
C VAL A 39 -0.47 -5.24 1.00
N CYS A 40 -0.71 -4.19 0.23
CA CYS A 40 -2.06 -3.65 0.01
C CYS A 40 -3.01 -4.73 -0.54
N ALA A 41 -2.60 -5.45 -1.59
CA ALA A 41 -3.39 -6.53 -2.19
C ALA A 41 -3.66 -7.67 -1.19
N ARG A 42 -2.65 -8.04 -0.39
CA ARG A 42 -2.81 -9.10 0.61
C ARG A 42 -3.81 -8.70 1.71
N ILE A 43 -3.76 -7.46 2.17
CA ILE A 43 -4.70 -6.93 3.17
C ILE A 43 -6.11 -6.80 2.56
N ALA A 44 -6.23 -6.37 1.29
CA ALA A 44 -7.51 -6.33 0.56
C ALA A 44 -8.20 -7.69 0.55
N VAL A 45 -7.47 -8.71 0.12
CA VAL A 45 -7.98 -10.08 0.07
C VAL A 45 -8.31 -10.63 1.46
N ALA A 46 -7.60 -10.18 2.51
CA ALA A 46 -7.88 -10.60 3.88
C ALA A 46 -9.10 -9.93 4.51
N SER A 47 -9.48 -8.73 4.06
CA SER A 47 -10.59 -7.97 4.66
C SER A 47 -11.97 -8.44 4.19
N ASP A 48 -12.15 -8.72 2.90
CA ASP A 48 -13.47 -9.08 2.35
C ASP A 48 -13.36 -10.08 1.16
N GLY A 49 -12.22 -10.77 1.06
CA GLY A 49 -11.93 -11.63 -0.09
C GLY A 49 -11.53 -10.86 -1.35
N VAL A 50 -11.63 -11.52 -2.50
CA VAL A 50 -11.22 -10.99 -3.81
C VAL A 50 -12.42 -10.34 -4.53
N SER A 51 -13.26 -9.60 -3.80
CA SER A 51 -14.47 -8.98 -4.35
C SER A 51 -14.13 -7.85 -5.34
N SER A 52 -15.04 -7.59 -6.29
CA SER A 52 -14.93 -6.47 -7.23
C SER A 52 -14.88 -5.12 -6.50
N GLU A 53 -15.58 -5.02 -5.38
CA GLU A 53 -15.72 -3.81 -4.58
C GLU A 53 -14.40 -3.44 -3.90
N GLU A 54 -13.69 -4.42 -3.31
CA GLU A 54 -12.36 -4.18 -2.73
C GLU A 54 -11.32 -3.83 -3.79
N LYS A 55 -11.39 -4.43 -4.98
CA LYS A 55 -10.52 -4.04 -6.11
C LYS A 55 -10.74 -2.58 -6.50
N GLN A 56 -11.99 -2.14 -6.59
CA GLN A 56 -12.32 -0.75 -6.94
C GLN A 56 -11.88 0.24 -5.86
N LYS A 57 -12.12 -0.07 -4.57
CA LYS A 57 -11.61 0.73 -3.45
C LYS A 57 -10.09 0.84 -3.50
N MET A 58 -9.41 -0.27 -3.76
CA MET A 58 -7.95 -0.27 -3.86
C MET A 58 -7.46 0.56 -5.05
N ILE A 59 -8.04 0.41 -6.24
CA ILE A 59 -7.68 1.23 -7.40
C ILE A 59 -7.91 2.72 -7.09
N GLY A 60 -9.00 3.05 -6.40
CA GLY A 60 -9.28 4.41 -5.92
C GLY A 60 -8.21 4.91 -4.94
N PHE A 61 -7.79 4.07 -3.99
CA PHE A 61 -6.69 4.37 -3.08
C PHE A 61 -5.38 4.58 -3.84
N LEU A 62 -4.97 3.66 -4.70
CA LEU A 62 -3.72 3.75 -5.48
C LEU A 62 -3.66 5.00 -6.38
N ARG A 63 -4.82 5.48 -6.86
CA ARG A 63 -4.92 6.72 -7.65
C ARG A 63 -4.86 8.00 -6.82
N SER A 64 -5.37 7.96 -5.58
CA SER A 64 -5.48 9.14 -4.72
C SER A 64 -4.38 9.25 -3.67
N SER A 65 -3.71 8.14 -3.35
CA SER A 65 -2.68 8.04 -2.31
C SER A 65 -1.49 8.94 -2.62
N GLU A 66 -1.18 9.85 -1.71
CA GLU A 66 -0.06 10.78 -1.88
C GLU A 66 1.29 10.07 -1.77
N GLU A 67 1.31 8.97 -1.03
CA GLU A 67 2.45 8.12 -0.79
C GLU A 67 2.93 7.46 -2.09
N LEU A 68 2.00 7.00 -2.93
CA LEU A 68 2.32 6.32 -4.19
C LEU A 68 2.38 7.27 -5.40
N LYS A 69 2.05 8.57 -5.24
CA LYS A 69 2.24 9.58 -6.31
C LYS A 69 3.69 9.69 -6.80
N VAL A 70 4.66 9.20 -6.01
CA VAL A 70 6.07 9.16 -6.42
C VAL A 70 6.33 8.15 -7.54
N PHE A 71 5.44 7.17 -7.70
CA PHE A 71 5.48 6.14 -8.74
C PHE A 71 4.46 6.43 -9.84
N ASP A 72 4.65 5.79 -10.99
CA ASP A 72 3.67 5.84 -12.06
C ASP A 72 2.41 5.07 -11.65
N THR A 73 1.28 5.77 -11.55
CA THR A 73 -0.01 5.17 -11.18
C THR A 73 -0.43 4.06 -12.16
N ALA A 74 -0.10 4.17 -13.45
CA ALA A 74 -0.40 3.13 -14.43
C ALA A 74 0.39 1.84 -14.15
N GLU A 75 1.69 1.96 -13.86
CA GLU A 75 2.54 0.81 -13.49
C GLU A 75 2.05 0.15 -12.20
N VAL A 76 1.67 0.97 -11.20
CA VAL A 76 1.11 0.50 -9.93
C VAL A 76 -0.20 -0.27 -10.13
N ILE A 77 -1.11 0.25 -10.96
CA ILE A 77 -2.39 -0.40 -11.27
C ILE A 77 -2.17 -1.70 -12.05
N GLU A 78 -1.29 -1.71 -13.04
CA GLU A 78 -0.97 -2.91 -13.81
C GLU A 78 -0.45 -4.02 -12.89
N PHE A 79 0.49 -3.67 -12.01
CA PHE A 79 1.05 -4.62 -11.05
C PHE A 79 0.01 -5.09 -10.03
N PHE A 80 -0.85 -4.21 -9.54
CA PHE A 80 -1.97 -4.57 -8.68
C PHE A 80 -2.90 -5.58 -9.36
N ASN A 81 -3.31 -5.30 -10.61
CA ASN A 81 -4.17 -6.20 -11.38
C ASN A 81 -3.54 -7.58 -11.56
N LYS A 82 -2.22 -7.65 -11.81
CA LYS A 82 -1.50 -8.93 -11.89
C LYS A 82 -1.60 -9.74 -10.58
N LEU A 83 -1.42 -9.09 -9.43
CA LEU A 83 -1.53 -9.76 -8.12
C LEU A 83 -2.97 -10.22 -7.87
N VAL A 84 -3.95 -9.37 -8.20
CA VAL A 84 -5.37 -9.70 -8.09
C VAL A 84 -5.75 -10.88 -8.96
N THR A 85 -5.29 -10.94 -10.21
CA THR A 85 -5.51 -12.11 -11.08
C THR A 85 -4.93 -13.39 -10.47
N SER A 86 -3.81 -13.29 -9.75
CA SER A 86 -3.23 -14.43 -9.05
C SER A 86 -4.13 -14.90 -7.90
N PHE A 87 -4.76 -13.98 -7.16
CA PHE A 87 -5.74 -14.31 -6.12
C PHE A 87 -7.09 -14.80 -6.67
N ASP A 88 -7.53 -14.27 -7.81
CA ASP A 88 -8.75 -14.73 -8.50
C ASP A 88 -8.58 -16.16 -9.00
N PHE A 89 -7.38 -16.51 -9.46
CA PHE A 89 -7.07 -17.87 -9.92
C PHE A 89 -7.03 -18.86 -8.75
N ASP A 90 -6.21 -18.59 -7.73
CA ASP A 90 -6.12 -19.41 -6.54
C ASP A 90 -5.59 -18.60 -5.35
N LEU A 91 -6.26 -18.71 -4.20
CA LEU A 91 -5.90 -17.95 -3.01
C LEU A 91 -4.50 -18.31 -2.46
N GLU A 92 -4.05 -19.55 -2.58
CA GLU A 92 -2.72 -19.99 -2.17
C GLU A 92 -1.64 -19.49 -3.13
N ILE A 93 -1.92 -19.49 -4.43
CA ILE A 93 -1.01 -18.92 -5.44
C ILE A 93 -0.87 -17.41 -5.26
N GLY A 94 -1.99 -16.69 -5.08
CA GLY A 94 -1.97 -15.26 -4.79
C GLY A 94 -1.22 -14.91 -3.49
N LYS A 95 -1.37 -15.75 -2.45
CA LYS A 95 -0.56 -15.65 -1.22
C LYS A 95 0.93 -15.83 -1.53
N GLY A 96 1.32 -16.84 -2.31
CA GLY A 96 2.70 -17.09 -2.69
C GLY A 96 3.32 -15.95 -3.49
N GLU A 97 2.61 -15.46 -4.51
CA GLU A 97 3.06 -14.33 -5.34
C GLU A 97 3.23 -13.05 -4.53
N THR A 98 2.24 -12.68 -3.70
CA THR A 98 2.39 -11.49 -2.83
C THR A 98 3.51 -11.66 -1.81
N MET A 99 3.65 -12.84 -1.21
CA MET A 99 4.69 -13.12 -0.23
C MET A 99 6.09 -12.94 -0.83
N LYS A 100 6.31 -13.33 -2.09
CA LYS A 100 7.59 -13.12 -2.78
C LYS A 100 8.00 -11.65 -2.81
N TYR A 101 7.07 -10.74 -3.11
CA TYR A 101 7.34 -9.30 -3.16
C TYR A 101 7.49 -8.68 -1.77
N ILE A 102 6.73 -9.17 -0.79
CA ILE A 102 6.86 -8.72 0.62
C ILE A 102 8.20 -9.16 1.20
N LEU A 103 8.58 -10.44 1.01
CA LEU A 103 9.87 -10.98 1.46
C LEU A 103 11.05 -10.36 0.75
N ALA A 104 10.86 -9.82 -0.46
CA ALA A 104 11.91 -9.06 -1.12
C ALA A 104 12.35 -7.87 -0.24
N LEU A 105 11.43 -7.23 0.50
CA LEU A 105 11.74 -6.09 1.37
C LEU A 105 12.48 -6.47 2.67
N LYS A 106 12.75 -7.76 2.93
CA LYS A 106 13.35 -8.21 4.21
C LYS A 106 14.73 -7.62 4.49
N ASP A 107 15.48 -7.27 3.46
CA ASP A 107 16.81 -6.64 3.54
C ASP A 107 16.72 -5.12 3.76
N GLN A 108 15.53 -4.54 3.68
CA GLN A 108 15.26 -3.12 3.86
C GLN A 108 14.16 -2.94 4.93
N PRO A 109 14.48 -3.13 6.22
CA PRO A 109 13.48 -3.17 7.29
C PRO A 109 12.66 -1.87 7.40
N GLU A 110 13.30 -0.70 7.20
CA GLU A 110 12.60 0.58 7.19
C GLU A 110 11.58 0.67 6.04
N ALA A 111 11.98 0.23 4.85
CA ALA A 111 11.11 0.16 3.68
C ALA A 111 9.98 -0.85 3.90
N ALA A 112 10.25 -2.00 4.51
CA ALA A 112 9.22 -2.97 4.87
C ALA A 112 8.19 -2.39 5.86
N GLN A 113 8.65 -1.69 6.91
CA GLN A 113 7.76 -1.01 7.86
C GLN A 113 6.90 0.05 7.18
N LEU A 114 7.49 0.82 6.26
CA LEU A 114 6.77 1.85 5.54
C LEU A 114 5.72 1.27 4.59
N ALA A 115 6.07 0.22 3.84
CA ALA A 115 5.14 -0.53 3.00
C ALA A 115 3.95 -1.08 3.81
N LEU A 116 4.21 -1.61 5.00
CA LEU A 116 3.18 -2.05 5.94
C LEU A 116 2.28 -0.89 6.41
N ARG A 117 2.85 0.26 6.76
CA ARG A 117 2.07 1.44 7.15
C ARG A 117 1.15 1.91 6.02
N VAL A 118 1.66 2.00 4.79
CA VAL A 118 0.86 2.37 3.61
C VAL A 118 -0.28 1.36 3.41
N GLY A 119 0.00 0.06 3.49
CA GLY A 119 -1.01 -0.98 3.32
C GLY A 119 -2.08 -1.02 4.42
N ILE A 120 -1.75 -0.62 5.65
CA ILE A 120 -2.70 -0.50 6.76
C ILE A 120 -3.56 0.76 6.63
N CYS A 121 -3.03 1.84 6.05
CA CYS A 121 -3.73 3.13 5.91
C CYS A 121 -4.75 3.20 4.75
N ARG A 122 -4.91 2.11 3.97
CA ARG A 122 -5.80 2.03 2.80
C ARG A 122 -7.29 2.15 3.13
#